data_AF-A0A957AR58-F1
#
_entry.id   AF-A0A957AR58-F1
#
_cell.length_a   1.000
_cell.length_b   1.000
_cell.length_c   1.000
_cell.angle_alpha   90.00
_cell.angle_beta   90.00
_cell.angle_gamma   90.00
#
_symmetry.space_group_name_H-M   'P 1'
#
loop_
_entity.id
_entity.type
_entity.pdbx_description
1 polymer ?
#
loop_
_entity_poly.entity_id
_entity_poly.type
_entity_poly.pdbx_seq_one_letter_code
_entity_poly.pdbx_strand_id
1 'polypeptide(L)' 'MTTPYLLRIGKHMMVMPDSPAYVCDVCGNRFFDDEFLNGVHYLLEQAAEESRRRARRRQAPRREPVALPQARRSR' A
#
# COMPACT_ATOMS: atom_id res chain seq x y z
N MET A 1 -24.66 -2.04 -17.24
CA MET A 1 -23.48 -1.34 -16.68
C MET A 1 -23.35 -1.76 -15.22
N THR A 2 -22.27 -2.45 -14.86
CA THR A 2 -22.01 -2.91 -13.49
C THR A 2 -21.53 -1.73 -12.65
N THR A 3 -22.06 -1.55 -11.44
CA THR A 3 -21.62 -0.47 -10.56
C THR A 3 -20.21 -0.77 -10.06
N PRO A 4 -19.23 0.14 -10.23
CA PRO A 4 -17.86 -0.09 -9.81
C PRO A 4 -17.75 -0.09 -8.28
N TYR A 5 -16.74 -0.76 -7.75
CA TYR A 5 -16.35 -0.57 -6.36
C TYR A 5 -15.57 0.74 -6.22
N LEU A 6 -15.96 1.56 -5.26
CA LEU A 6 -15.37 2.87 -4.99
C LEU A 6 -14.77 2.88 -3.60
N LEU A 7 -13.50 3.26 -3.49
CA LEU A 7 -12.81 3.36 -2.21
C LEU A 7 -12.08 4.69 -2.08
N ARG A 8 -12.40 5.43 -1.02
CA ARG A 8 -11.72 6.70 -0.73
C ARG A 8 -10.43 6.44 0.03
N ILE A 9 -9.30 6.88 -0.55
CA ILE A 9 -7.97 6.76 0.05
C ILE A 9 -7.41 8.16 0.26
N GLY A 10 -7.59 8.70 1.47
CA GLY A 10 -7.25 10.08 1.80
C GLY A 10 -8.02 11.08 0.94
N LYS A 11 -7.32 11.82 0.07
CA LYS A 11 -7.90 12.79 -0.88
C LYS A 11 -8.21 12.18 -2.25
N HIS A 12 -7.82 10.93 -2.49
CA HIS A 12 -8.01 10.25 -3.76
C HIS A 12 -9.21 9.29 -3.71
N MET A 13 -9.79 9.04 -4.87
CA MET A 13 -10.83 8.03 -5.07
C MET A 13 -10.26 6.92 -5.95
N MET A 14 -10.21 5.70 -5.44
CA MET A 14 -9.93 4.52 -6.21
C MET A 14 -11.23 3.99 -6.83
N VAL A 15 -11.20 3.74 -8.13
CA VAL A 15 -12.33 3.20 -8.88
C VAL A 15 -11.92 1.85 -9.45
N MET A 16 -12.63 0.80 -9.07
CA MET A 16 -12.44 -0.53 -9.64
C MET A 16 -13.66 -0.86 -10.52
N PRO A 17 -13.51 -0.76 -11.86
CA PRO A 17 -14.55 -1.20 -12.77
C PRO A 17 -14.74 -2.72 -12.68
N ASP A 18 -15.91 -3.19 -13.12
CA ASP A 18 -16.22 -4.62 -13.26
C ASP A 18 -15.95 -5.45 -11.99
N SER A 19 -16.12 -4.84 -10.81
CA SER A 19 -15.91 -5.50 -9.53
C SER A 19 -16.95 -6.61 -9.30
N PRO A 20 -16.54 -7.79 -8.80
CA PRO A 20 -17.43 -8.91 -8.56
C PRO A 20 -18.43 -8.54 -7.46
N ALA A 21 -19.71 -8.69 -7.78
CA ALA A 21 -20.80 -8.35 -6.91
C ALA A 21 -22.03 -9.20 -7.23
N TYR A 22 -22.82 -9.48 -6.20
CA TYR A 22 -24.13 -10.08 -6.31
C TYR A 22 -25.21 -9.06 -5.95
N VAL A 23 -26.39 -9.22 -6.55
CA VAL A 23 -27.56 -8.38 -6.27
C VAL A 23 -28.62 -9.27 -5.62
N CYS A 24 -29.13 -8.86 -4.47
CA CYS A 24 -30.22 -9.57 -3.83
C CYS A 24 -31.49 -9.41 -4.67
N ASP A 25 -32.10 -10.53 -5.04
CA ASP A 25 -33.36 -10.61 -5.79
C ASP A 25 -34.58 -10.17 -4.98
N VAL A 26 -34.51 -10.23 -3.64
CA VAL A 26 -35.59 -9.79 -2.74
C VAL A 26 -35.56 -8.28 -2.50
N CYS A 27 -34.41 -7.72 -2.11
CA CYS A 27 -34.31 -6.31 -1.70
C CYS A 27 -33.61 -5.40 -2.72
N GLY A 28 -32.98 -5.95 -3.76
CA GLY A 28 -32.26 -5.20 -4.78
C GLY A 28 -30.89 -4.67 -4.35
N ASN A 29 -30.47 -4.91 -3.10
CA ASN A 29 -29.17 -4.45 -2.63
C ASN A 29 -28.03 -5.18 -3.33
N ARG A 30 -27.00 -4.42 -3.71
CA ARG A 30 -25.76 -4.97 -4.24
C ARG A 30 -24.74 -5.17 -3.13
N PHE A 31 -24.10 -6.32 -3.15
CA PHE A 31 -23.04 -6.70 -2.24
C PHE A 31 -21.83 -7.10 -3.07
N PHE A 32 -20.65 -6.62 -2.69
CA PHE A 32 -19.41 -7.04 -3.34
C PHE A 32 -18.96 -8.37 -2.76
N ASP A 33 -18.28 -9.16 -3.56
CA ASP A 33 -17.75 -10.46 -3.16
C ASP A 33 -16.72 -10.32 -2.01
N ASP A 34 -16.85 -11.15 -0.98
CA ASP A 34 -16.02 -11.04 0.23
C ASP A 34 -14.54 -11.37 -0.05
N GLU A 35 -14.25 -12.32 -0.93
CA GLU A 35 -12.87 -12.67 -1.30
C GLU A 35 -12.21 -11.50 -2.03
N PHE A 36 -12.94 -10.86 -2.94
CA PHE A 36 -12.52 -9.63 -3.61
C PHE A 36 -12.24 -8.49 -2.61
N LEU A 37 -13.16 -8.23 -1.68
CA LEU A 37 -12.98 -7.18 -0.66
C LEU A 37 -11.73 -7.45 0.18
N ASN A 38 -11.58 -8.68 0.69
CA ASN A 38 -10.43 -9.06 1.50
C ASN A 38 -9.11 -8.92 0.73
N GLY A 39 -9.08 -9.35 -0.54
CA GLY A 39 -7.90 -9.22 -1.40
C GLY A 39 -7.50 -7.76 -1.63
N VAL A 40 -8.47 -6.87 -1.88
CA VAL A 40 -8.25 -5.43 -2.05
C VAL A 40 -7.66 -4.84 -0.77
N HIS A 41 -8.27 -5.12 0.39
CA HIS A 41 -7.80 -4.62 1.68
C HIS A 41 -6.37 -5.07 1.96
N TYR A 42 -6.07 -6.36 1.77
CA TYR A 42 -4.73 -6.91 1.96
C TYR A 42 -3.68 -6.23 1.07
N LEU A 43 -3.95 -6.06 -0.22
CA LEU A 43 -3.01 -5.42 -1.15
C LEU A 43 -2.74 -3.96 -0.77
N LEU A 44 -3.77 -3.23 -0.33
CA LEU A 44 -3.62 -1.84 0.11
C LEU A 44 -2.77 -1.73 1.39
N GLU A 45 -2.94 -2.65 2.34
CA GLU A 45 -2.12 -2.71 3.53
C GLU A 45 -0.65 -2.99 3.19
N GLN A 46 -0.38 -3.96 2.31
CA GLN A 46 0.97 -4.27 1.86
C GLN A 46 1.62 -3.07 1.16
N ALA A 47 0.90 -2.40 0.26
CA ALA A 47 1.40 -1.21 -0.43
C ALA A 47 1.69 -0.07 0.56
N ALA A 48 0.82 0.13 1.56
CA ALA A 48 1.02 1.14 2.60
C ALA A 48 2.24 0.83 3.46
N GLU A 49 2.45 -0.43 3.86
CA GLU A 49 3.61 -0.84 4.62
C GLU A 49 4.90 -0.67 3.83
N GLU A 50 4.92 -1.07 2.56
CA GLU A 50 6.07 -0.90 1.69
C GLU A 50 6.43 0.59 1.53
N SER A 51 5.42 1.45 1.32
CA SER A 51 5.63 2.90 1.25
C SER A 51 6.27 3.45 2.53
N ARG A 52 5.79 3.03 3.71
CA ARG A 52 6.38 3.41 5.01
C ARG A 52 7.82 2.91 5.15
N ARG A 53 8.11 1.67 4.75
CA ARG A 53 9.46 1.09 4.78
C ARG A 53 10.42 1.88 3.87
N ARG A 54 9.99 2.22 2.65
CA ARG A 54 10.76 3.05 1.71
C ARG A 54 11.02 4.46 2.27
N ALA A 55 10.01 5.08 2.89
CA ALA A 55 10.17 6.39 3.53
C ALA A 55 11.19 6.35 4.68
N ARG A 56 11.13 5.33 5.56
CA ARG A 56 12.11 5.13 6.63
C ARG A 56 13.53 4.93 6.10
N ARG A 57 13.70 4.14 5.03
CA ARG A 57 15.02 3.94 4.39
C ARG A 57 15.60 5.25 3.84
N ARG A 58 14.77 6.12 3.26
CA ARG A 58 15.21 7.44 2.78
C ARG A 58 15.61 8.39 3.91
N GLN A 59 15.00 8.24 5.08
CA GLN A 59 15.29 9.05 6.27
C GLN A 59 16.46 8.51 7.10
N ALA A 60 16.93 7.29 6.83
CA ALA A 60 18.06 6.72 7.55
C ALA A 60 19.30 7.62 7.34
N PRO A 61 19.98 8.04 8.42
CA PRO A 61 21.19 8.86 8.30
C PRO A 61 22.20 8.12 7.42
N ARG A 62 22.76 8.82 6.44
CA ARG A 62 23.89 8.31 5.66
C ARG A 62 24.99 8.01 6.68
N ARG A 63 25.32 6.74 6.89
CA ARG A 63 26.48 6.37 7.71
C ARG A 63 27.69 7.04 7.06
N GLU A 64 28.22 8.08 7.69
CA GLU A 64 29.51 8.62 7.29
C GLU A 64 30.51 7.49 7.40
N PRO A 65 31.31 7.23 6.34
CA PRO A 65 32.37 6.25 6.45
C PRO A 65 33.30 6.72 7.56
N VAL A 66 33.36 5.95 8.64
CA VAL A 66 34.28 6.19 9.75
C VAL A 66 35.68 6.21 9.16
N ALA A 67 36.32 7.38 9.18
CA ALA A 67 37.69 7.51 8.74
C ALA A 67 38.57 6.60 9.59
N LEU A 68 39.16 5.57 8.97
CA LEU A 68 40.12 4.69 9.60
C LEU A 68 41.30 5.55 10.12
N PRO A 69 41.76 5.37 11.37
CA PRO A 69 42.87 6.14 11.90
C PRO A 69 44.10 5.89 11.04
N GLN A 70 44.67 6.94 10.46
CA GLN A 70 45.92 6.84 9.72
C GLN A 70 47.01 6.44 10.72
N ALA A 71 47.47 5.19 10.60
CA ALA A 71 48.56 4.67 11.40
C ALA A 71 49.79 5.57 11.21
N ARG A 72 50.19 6.24 12.29
CA ARG A 72 51.43 7.04 12.37
C ARG A 72 52.61 6.15 11.94
N ARG A 73 53.11 6.35 10.73
CA ARG A 73 54.46 5.91 10.35
C ARG A 73 55.44 6.98 10.81
N SER A 74 55.96 6.82 12.02
CA SER A 74 57.17 7.49 12.48
C SER A 74 58.38 6.83 11.82
N ARG A 75 59.22 7.64 11.17
CA ARG A 75 60.54 7.29 10.65
C ARG A 75 61.57 8.15 11.35
#